data_AF-A0A4R4JU45-F1
#
_entry.id   AF-A0A4R4JU45-F1
#
_cell.length_a   1.000
_cell.length_b   1.000
_cell.length_c   1.000
_cell.angle_alpha   90.00
_cell.angle_beta   90.00
_cell.angle_gamma   90.00
#
_symmetry.space_group_name_H-M   'P 1'
#
loop_
_entity.id
_entity.type
_entity.pdbx_description
1 polymer ?
#
loop_
_entity_poly.entity_id
_entity_poly.type
_entity_poly.pdbx_seq_one_letter_code
_entity_poly.pdbx_strand_id
1 'polypeptide(L)'
;MAEKSKQDINDLKTVSMFLEEIVPTIDKIGSGFSDRETMSLALLLFFKKNDVLDKLATVRKIINKELSLQLTTQEYDEWLEKDISLWIPPYNKSKDEIINMIEKLHD
;
A
#
# COMPACT_ATOMS: atom_id res chain seq x y z
N MET A 1 -15.36 -17.27 -23.58
CA MET A 1 -16.00 -16.16 -22.83
C MET A 1 -16.19 -16.48 -21.35
N ALA A 2 -16.67 -17.67 -20.96
CA ALA A 2 -16.91 -18.02 -19.55
C ALA A 2 -15.65 -18.18 -18.65
N GLU A 3 -14.48 -18.52 -19.21
CA GLU A 3 -13.24 -18.63 -18.43
C GLU A 3 -12.61 -17.28 -18.10
N LYS A 4 -12.71 -16.31 -19.02
CA LYS A 4 -12.18 -14.95 -18.82
C LYS A 4 -12.88 -14.28 -17.63
N SER A 5 -14.20 -14.41 -17.53
CA SER A 5 -14.96 -13.84 -16.39
C SER A 5 -14.67 -14.54 -15.05
N LYS A 6 -14.25 -15.81 -15.05
CA LYS A 6 -13.85 -16.52 -13.82
C LYS A 6 -12.47 -16.07 -13.34
N GLN A 7 -11.54 -15.83 -14.27
CA GLN A 7 -10.22 -15.31 -13.93
C GLN A 7 -10.30 -13.91 -13.33
N ASP A 8 -11.09 -13.02 -13.94
CA ASP A 8 -11.25 -11.64 -13.46
C ASP A 8 -11.86 -11.60 -12.04
N ILE A 9 -12.82 -12.49 -11.74
CA ILE A 9 -13.38 -12.63 -10.38
C ILE A 9 -12.32 -13.14 -9.38
N ASN A 10 -11.44 -14.06 -9.78
CA ASN A 10 -10.38 -14.56 -8.89
C ASN A 10 -9.30 -13.51 -8.62
N ASP A 11 -8.96 -12.71 -9.64
CA ASP A 11 -8.05 -11.57 -9.49
C ASP A 11 -8.64 -10.55 -8.49
N LEU A 12 -9.93 -10.20 -8.61
CA LEU A 12 -10.62 -9.30 -7.67
C LEU A 12 -10.70 -9.86 -6.25
N LYS A 13 -10.97 -11.17 -6.09
CA LYS A 13 -10.93 -11.83 -4.78
C LYS A 13 -9.55 -11.76 -4.15
N THR A 14 -8.50 -11.94 -4.95
CA THR A 14 -7.10 -11.84 -4.50
C THR A 14 -6.80 -10.42 -3.99
N VAL A 15 -7.22 -9.40 -4.75
CA VAL A 15 -7.09 -8.00 -4.33
C VAL A 15 -7.80 -7.75 -3.00
N SER A 16 -9.06 -8.16 -2.90
CA SER A 16 -9.85 -7.98 -1.67
C SER A 16 -9.21 -8.69 -0.48
N MET A 17 -8.79 -9.96 -0.64
CA MET A 17 -8.13 -10.70 0.43
C MET A 17 -6.84 -10.04 0.91
N PHE A 18 -5.99 -9.55 0.00
CA PHE A 18 -4.75 -8.88 0.40
C PHE A 18 -5.02 -7.55 1.11
N LEU A 19 -6.00 -6.77 0.66
CA LEU A 19 -6.36 -5.52 1.32
C LEU A 19 -6.98 -5.75 2.71
N GLU A 20 -7.85 -6.75 2.86
CA GLU A 20 -8.48 -7.13 4.14
C GLU A 20 -7.47 -7.73 5.14
N GLU A 21 -6.36 -8.28 4.66
CA GLU A 21 -5.27 -8.69 5.53
C GLU A 21 -4.41 -7.48 5.95
N ILE A 22 -4.01 -6.66 4.99
CA ILE A 22 -2.99 -5.61 5.18
C ILE A 22 -3.56 -4.42 5.97
N VAL A 23 -4.69 -3.86 5.53
CA VAL A 23 -5.21 -2.60 6.09
C VAL A 23 -5.62 -2.75 7.56
N PRO A 24 -6.44 -3.75 7.96
CA PRO A 24 -6.81 -3.92 9.35
C PRO A 24 -5.63 -4.31 10.25
N THR A 25 -4.62 -5.00 9.71
CA THR A 25 -3.44 -5.36 10.51
C THR A 25 -2.56 -4.14 10.78
N ILE A 26 -2.38 -3.26 9.79
CA ILE A 26 -1.69 -1.97 9.99
C ILE A 26 -2.44 -1.12 11.01
N ASP A 27 -3.77 -1.03 10.92
CA ASP A 27 -4.59 -0.27 11.89
C ASP A 27 -4.47 -0.82 13.32
N LYS A 28 -4.53 -2.16 13.48
CA LYS A 28 -4.31 -2.81 14.78
C LYS A 28 -2.92 -2.58 15.34
N ILE A 29 -1.88 -2.60 14.50
CA ILE A 29 -0.53 -2.29 14.96
C ILE A 29 -0.43 -0.81 15.33
N GLY A 30 -0.96 0.09 14.51
CA GLY A 30 -0.93 1.54 14.75
C GLY A 30 -1.66 1.99 16.02
N SER A 31 -2.72 1.27 16.42
CA SER A 31 -3.51 1.55 17.62
C SER A 31 -3.18 0.68 18.84
N GLY A 32 -2.49 -0.44 18.65
CA GLY A 32 -2.32 -1.48 19.67
C GLY A 32 -1.09 -1.35 20.57
N PHE A 33 -0.14 -0.47 20.23
CA PHE A 33 1.09 -0.26 21.00
C PHE A 33 1.12 1.12 21.65
N SER A 34 1.46 1.17 22.95
CA SER A 34 1.62 2.43 23.69
C SER A 34 2.94 3.14 23.38
N ASP A 35 3.96 2.41 22.91
CA ASP A 35 5.26 2.96 22.58
C ASP A 35 5.52 2.95 21.07
N ARG A 36 6.01 4.08 20.55
CA ARG A 36 6.16 4.30 19.10
C ARG A 36 7.30 3.48 18.50
N GLU A 37 8.33 3.15 19.28
CA GLU A 37 9.47 2.35 18.80
C GLU A 37 9.04 0.90 18.54
N THR A 38 8.33 0.26 19.48
CA THR A 38 7.79 -1.10 19.32
C THR A 38 6.72 -1.15 18.24
N MET A 39 5.83 -0.14 18.16
CA MET A 39 4.88 -0.02 17.06
C MET A 39 5.59 -0.04 15.69
N SER A 40 6.67 0.75 15.56
CA SER A 40 7.45 0.85 14.33
C SER A 40 8.17 -0.47 13.98
N LEU A 41 8.73 -1.16 14.98
CA LEU A 41 9.33 -2.48 14.81
C LEU A 41 8.29 -3.55 14.45
N ALA A 42 7.09 -3.49 15.04
CA ALA A 42 5.99 -4.40 14.75
C ALA A 42 5.49 -4.21 13.31
N LEU A 43 5.37 -2.96 12.84
CA LEU A 43 5.08 -2.67 11.43
C LEU A 43 6.15 -3.26 10.51
N LEU A 44 7.43 -3.01 10.79
CA LEU A 44 8.52 -3.56 9.98
C LEU A 44 8.49 -5.09 9.95
N LEU A 45 8.27 -5.74 11.10
CA LEU A 45 8.13 -7.19 11.20
C LEU A 45 6.95 -7.70 10.37
N PHE A 46 5.79 -7.04 10.45
CA PHE A 46 4.62 -7.39 9.67
C PHE A 46 4.90 -7.31 8.16
N PHE A 47 5.53 -6.21 7.72
CA PHE A 47 5.91 -6.01 6.31
C PHE A 47 6.84 -7.11 5.79
N LYS A 48 7.83 -7.51 6.60
CA LYS A 48 8.81 -8.54 6.23
C LYS A 48 8.26 -9.96 6.33
N LYS A 49 7.47 -10.28 7.35
CA LYS A 49 6.99 -11.64 7.60
C LYS A 49 5.85 -12.05 6.66
N ASN A 50 5.08 -11.10 6.16
CA ASN A 50 3.87 -11.36 5.36
C ASN A 50 4.02 -10.90 3.90
N ASP A 51 5.24 -10.57 3.46
CA ASP A 51 5.55 -10.13 2.10
C ASP A 51 4.60 -9.01 1.61
N VAL A 52 4.33 -8.04 2.49
CA VAL A 52 3.29 -7.02 2.28
C VAL A 52 3.54 -6.24 0.99
N LEU A 53 4.80 -5.92 0.68
CA LEU A 53 5.15 -5.22 -0.55
C LEU A 53 4.86 -6.05 -1.81
N ASP A 54 5.07 -7.36 -1.78
CA ASP A 54 4.79 -8.25 -2.91
C ASP A 54 3.27 -8.43 -3.12
N LYS A 55 2.52 -8.51 -2.03
CA LYS A 55 1.05 -8.50 -2.07
C LYS A 55 0.52 -7.19 -2.65
N LEU A 56 1.02 -6.04 -2.20
CA LEU A 56 0.63 -4.73 -2.75
C LEU A 56 1.05 -4.55 -4.21
N ALA A 57 2.23 -5.06 -4.60
CA ALA A 57 2.65 -5.08 -6.00
C ALA A 57 1.71 -5.91 -6.87
N THR A 58 1.23 -7.05 -6.36
CA THR A 58 0.22 -7.89 -7.01
C THR A 58 -1.11 -7.17 -7.13
N VAL A 59 -1.58 -6.51 -6.06
CA VAL A 59 -2.78 -5.66 -6.09
C VAL A 59 -2.67 -4.60 -7.18
N ARG A 60 -1.57 -3.83 -7.18
CA ARG A 60 -1.32 -2.79 -8.18
C ARG A 60 -1.35 -3.35 -9.60
N LYS A 61 -0.72 -4.51 -9.83
CA LYS A 61 -0.71 -5.17 -11.15
C LYS A 61 -2.12 -5.53 -11.63
N ILE A 62 -2.95 -6.10 -10.76
CA ILE A 62 -4.33 -6.48 -11.09
C ILE A 62 -5.16 -5.24 -11.42
N ILE A 63 -5.08 -4.20 -10.58
CA ILE A 63 -5.81 -2.94 -10.80
C ILE A 63 -5.37 -2.29 -12.11
N ASN A 64 -4.06 -2.20 -12.37
CA ASN A 64 -3.54 -1.59 -13.60
C ASN A 64 -3.97 -2.37 -14.85
N LYS A 65 -4.00 -3.70 -14.78
CA LYS A 65 -4.51 -4.53 -15.88
C LYS A 65 -5.97 -4.18 -16.17
N GLU A 66 -6.82 -4.09 -15.15
CA GLU A 66 -8.24 -3.75 -15.34
C GLU A 66 -8.44 -2.33 -15.87
N LEU A 67 -7.73 -1.35 -15.31
CA LEU A 67 -7.77 0.03 -15.79
C LEU A 67 -7.33 0.15 -17.26
N SER A 68 -6.29 -0.57 -17.67
CA SER A 68 -5.81 -0.56 -19.06
C SER A 68 -6.80 -1.15 -20.07
N LEU A 69 -7.79 -1.92 -19.61
CA LEU A 69 -8.87 -2.41 -20.47
C LEU A 69 -9.98 -1.38 -20.66
N GLN A 70 -10.08 -0.40 -19.76
CA GLN A 70 -11.15 0.59 -19.74
C GLN A 70 -10.68 1.99 -20.17
N LEU A 71 -9.39 2.28 -20.05
CA LEU A 71 -8.77 3.55 -20.39
C LEU A 71 -7.93 3.43 -21.67
N THR A 72 -7.88 4.51 -22.44
CA THR A 72 -6.85 4.68 -23.47
C THR A 72 -5.48 4.89 -22.82
N THR A 73 -4.40 4.62 -23.56
CA THR A 73 -3.03 4.86 -23.08
C THR A 73 -2.83 6.31 -22.62
N GLN A 74 -3.40 7.27 -23.35
CA GLN A 74 -3.30 8.69 -22.99
C GLN A 74 -4.01 9.00 -21.66
N GLU A 75 -5.24 8.50 -21.45
CA GLU A 75 -5.96 8.71 -20.18
C GLU A 75 -5.23 8.08 -19.00
N TYR A 76 -4.60 6.92 -19.21
CA TYR A 76 -3.83 6.24 -18.19
C TYR A 76 -2.55 7.01 -17.80
N ASP A 77 -1.79 7.49 -18.81
CA ASP A 77 -0.57 8.25 -18.59
C ASP A 77 -0.85 9.60 -17.92
N GLU A 78 -1.89 10.30 -18.36
CA GLU A 78 -2.30 11.58 -17.76
C GLU A 78 -2.71 11.42 -16.29
N TRP A 79 -3.40 10.33 -15.92
CA TRP A 79 -3.75 10.03 -14.54
C TRP A 79 -2.50 9.78 -13.67
N LEU A 80 -1.55 9.00 -14.16
CA LEU A 80 -0.32 8.71 -13.42
C LEU A 80 0.53 9.98 -13.17
N GLU A 81 0.60 10.87 -14.16
CA GLU A 81 1.42 12.08 -14.09
C GLU A 81 0.77 13.21 -13.28
N LYS A 82 -0.56 13.35 -13.34
CA LYS A 82 -1.26 14.49 -12.73
C LYS A 82 -1.73 14.23 -11.31
N ASP A 83 -2.10 12.98 -10.98
CA ASP A 83 -2.87 12.71 -9.76
C ASP A 83 -2.10 11.94 -8.67
N ILE A 84 -0.89 11.44 -8.95
CA ILE A 84 -0.10 10.67 -7.97
C ILE A 84 1.06 11.50 -7.42
N SER A 85 0.85 12.08 -6.22
CA SER A 85 1.94 12.65 -5.43
C SER A 85 2.66 11.55 -4.65
N LEU A 86 3.90 11.23 -5.03
CA LEU A 86 4.73 10.26 -4.32
C LEU A 86 5.39 10.92 -3.11
N TRP A 87 5.12 10.39 -1.92
CA TRP A 87 5.85 10.79 -0.73
C TRP A 87 7.33 10.39 -0.86
N ILE A 88 8.22 11.36 -0.65
CA ILE A 88 9.67 11.15 -0.74
C ILE A 88 10.18 10.75 0.65
N PRO A 89 10.80 9.57 0.80
CA PRO A 89 11.40 9.19 2.07
C PRO A 89 12.49 10.19 2.49
N PRO A 90 12.58 10.54 3.79
CA PRO A 90 13.52 11.53 4.29
C PRO A 90 14.94 10.94 4.39
N TYR A 91 15.51 10.52 3.26
CA TYR A 91 16.81 9.83 3.16
C TYR A 91 17.97 10.61 3.77
N ASN A 92 17.85 11.94 3.86
CA ASN A 92 18.85 12.85 4.40
C ASN A 92 18.58 13.28 5.85
N LYS A 93 17.63 12.65 6.55
CA LYS A 93 17.28 12.96 7.95
C LYS A 93 17.82 11.92 8.92
N SER A 94 18.28 12.40 10.07
CA SER A 94 18.66 11.55 11.20
C SER A 94 17.43 10.93 11.88
N LYS A 95 17.66 9.91 12.73
CA LYS A 95 16.60 9.28 13.56
C LYS A 95 15.80 10.34 14.34
N ASP A 96 16.49 11.23 15.04
CA ASP A 96 15.86 12.23 15.89
C ASP A 96 15.07 13.27 15.09
N GLU A 97 15.56 13.64 13.89
CA GLU A 97 14.79 14.50 12.98
C GLU A 97 13.50 13.84 12.50
N ILE A 98 13.55 12.53 12.17
CA ILE A 98 12.35 11.78 11.75
C ILE A 98 11.35 11.68 12.91
N ILE A 99 11.82 11.43 14.14
CA ILE A 99 10.96 11.40 15.34
C ILE A 99 10.28 12.76 15.55
N ASN A 100 11.04 13.86 15.47
CA ASN A 100 10.50 15.21 15.57
C ASN A 100 9.46 15.52 14.47
N MET A 101 9.66 14.99 13.26
CA MET A 101 8.67 15.12 12.19
C MET A 101 7.36 14.40 12.55
N ILE A 102 7.44 13.20 13.14
CA ILE A 102 6.27 12.44 13.58
C ILE A 102 5.53 13.17 14.70
N GLU A 103 6.24 13.74 15.66
CA GLU A 103 5.64 14.48 16.78
C GLU A 103 4.85 15.70 16.33
N LYS A 104 5.39 16.46 15.38
CA LYS A 104 4.76 17.66 14.81
C LYS A 104 3.54 17.39 13.94
N LEU A 105 3.27 16.14 13.56
CA LEU A 105 2.05 15.77 12.83
C LEU A 105 0.80 15.69 13.74
N HIS A 106 1.00 15.73 15.06
CA HIS A 106 -0.04 15.57 16.06
C HIS A 106 -0.27 16.82 16.94
N ASP A 107 0.44 17.92 16.64
CA ASP A 107 0.19 19.28 17.18
C ASP A 107 -0.70 20.08 16.21
#